data_AF-A0A0D0S638-F1
#
_entry.id   AF-A0A0D0S638-F1
#
_cell.length_a   1.000
_cell.length_b   1.000
_cell.length_c   1.000
_cell.angle_alpha   90.00
_cell.angle_beta   90.00
_cell.angle_gamma   90.00
#
_symmetry.space_group_name_H-M   'P 1'
#
loop_
_entity.id
_entity.type
_entity.pdbx_description
1 polymer ?
#
loop_
_entity_poly.entity_id
_entity_poly.type
_entity_poly.pdbx_seq_one_letter_code
_entity_poly.pdbx_strand_id
1 'polypeptide(L)'
;MSGGVKTLILMKYDDTGNVFNASACGDNCAKWILEIAREKDLTINLNHIMNFGDCELNAVILNNGQEVHSMKEYVEIAVDYV
;
A
#
# COMPACT_ATOMS: atom_id res chain seq x y z
N MET A 1 -13.22 10.48 14.27
CA MET A 1 -12.26 9.56 13.62
C MET A 1 -11.98 10.08 12.22
N SER A 2 -10.72 10.30 11.86
CA SER A 2 -10.33 10.80 10.53
C SER A 2 -10.60 9.76 9.44
N GLY A 3 -10.64 10.19 8.18
CA GLY A 3 -10.79 9.30 7.02
C GLY A 3 -9.69 8.24 6.98
N GLY A 4 -8.41 8.64 7.13
CA GLY A 4 -7.29 7.71 7.12
C GLY A 4 -7.35 6.65 8.22
N VAL A 5 -7.75 7.02 9.45
CA VAL A 5 -7.91 6.04 10.54
C VAL A 5 -9.02 5.04 10.22
N LYS A 6 -10.13 5.47 9.61
CA LYS A 6 -11.18 4.56 9.15
C LYS A 6 -10.64 3.57 8.12
N THR A 7 -9.90 4.07 7.14
CA THR A 7 -9.30 3.23 6.08
C THR A 7 -8.34 2.19 6.66
N LEU A 8 -7.47 2.57 7.61
CA LEU A 8 -6.57 1.62 8.29
C LEU A 8 -7.31 0.55 9.08
N ILE A 9 -8.40 0.92 9.79
CA ILE A 9 -9.24 -0.04 10.51
C ILE A 9 -9.87 -1.03 9.51
N LEU A 10 -10.38 -0.54 8.39
CA LEU A 10 -10.94 -1.41 7.35
C LEU A 10 -9.87 -2.34 6.76
N MET A 11 -8.70 -1.83 6.39
CA MET A 11 -7.58 -2.66 5.90
C MET A 11 -7.16 -3.73 6.92
N LYS A 12 -7.14 -3.38 8.21
CA LYS A 12 -6.71 -4.30 9.27
C LYS A 12 -7.68 -5.47 9.47
N TYR A 13 -8.98 -5.20 9.42
CA TYR A 13 -10.02 -6.16 9.83
C TYR A 13 -10.87 -6.69 8.66
N ASP A 14 -10.64 -6.24 7.43
CA ASP A 14 -11.34 -6.79 6.26
C ASP A 14 -10.78 -8.17 5.89
N ASP A 15 -11.59 -9.20 6.04
CA ASP A 15 -11.27 -10.57 5.63
C ASP A 15 -12.12 -10.99 4.41
N THR A 16 -12.70 -10.03 3.70
CA THR A 16 -13.56 -10.28 2.54
C THR A 16 -12.82 -10.14 1.20
N GLY A 17 -11.59 -9.63 1.23
CA GLY A 17 -10.76 -9.42 0.05
C GLY A 17 -11.03 -8.09 -0.65
N ASN A 18 -11.58 -7.10 0.07
CA ASN A 18 -11.80 -5.77 -0.48
C ASN A 18 -10.47 -5.06 -0.75
N VAL A 19 -10.39 -4.35 -1.88
CA VAL A 19 -9.26 -3.48 -2.19
C VAL A 19 -9.60 -2.05 -1.78
N PHE A 20 -8.78 -1.47 -0.91
CA PHE A 20 -8.98 -0.12 -0.39
C PHE A 20 -8.09 0.90 -1.11
N ASN A 21 -8.63 2.10 -1.35
CA ASN A 21 -7.87 3.23 -1.86
C ASN A 21 -6.99 3.83 -0.75
N ALA A 22 -5.70 3.48 -0.76
CA ALA A 22 -4.72 3.96 0.21
C ALA A 22 -4.33 5.43 -0.03
N SER A 23 -4.49 5.97 -1.24
CA SER A 23 -4.25 7.40 -1.48
C SER A 23 -5.17 8.31 -0.66
N ALA A 24 -6.41 7.87 -0.41
CA ALA A 24 -7.34 8.60 0.46
C ALA A 24 -6.93 8.58 1.95
N CYS A 25 -6.02 7.67 2.34
CA CYS A 25 -5.46 7.62 3.69
C CYS A 25 -4.41 8.73 3.91
N GLY A 26 -3.65 9.06 2.86
CA GLY A 26 -2.52 9.98 2.90
C GLY A 26 -1.19 9.29 3.24
N ASP A 27 -0.07 9.95 2.93
CA ASP A 27 1.28 9.38 3.09
C ASP A 27 1.65 9.06 4.54
N ASN A 28 1.04 9.76 5.50
CA ASN A 28 1.21 9.46 6.93
C ASN A 28 0.66 8.08 7.34
N CYS A 29 -0.14 7.43 6.48
CA CYS A 29 -0.58 6.06 6.67
C CYS A 29 0.44 5.01 6.23
N ALA A 30 1.48 5.36 5.43
CA ALA A 30 2.38 4.39 4.81
C ALA A 30 2.99 3.41 5.82
N LYS A 31 3.51 3.93 6.95
CA LYS A 31 4.03 3.09 8.05
C LYS A 31 3.00 2.07 8.55
N TRP A 32 1.74 2.50 8.74
CA TRP A 32 0.70 1.63 9.28
C TRP A 32 0.23 0.59 8.27
N ILE A 33 0.19 0.95 6.98
CA ILE A 33 -0.08 0.00 5.89
C ILE A 33 0.95 -1.12 5.91
N LEU A 34 2.25 -0.78 6.07
CA LEU A 34 3.31 -1.78 6.16
C LEU A 34 3.17 -2.68 7.40
N GLU A 35 2.84 -2.12 8.55
CA GLU A 35 2.61 -2.94 9.75
C GLU A 35 1.42 -3.91 9.55
N ILE A 36 0.35 -3.48 8.88
CA ILE A 36 -0.77 -4.37 8.54
C ILE A 36 -0.31 -5.46 7.57
N ALA A 37 0.45 -5.10 6.53
CA ALA A 37 0.96 -6.03 5.53
C ALA A 37 1.95 -7.07 6.09
N ARG A 38 2.59 -6.80 7.24
CA ARG A 38 3.39 -7.81 7.96
C ARG A 38 2.56 -8.89 8.65
N GLU A 39 1.29 -8.59 8.95
CA GLU A 39 0.41 -9.50 9.67
C GLU A 39 -0.53 -10.27 8.74
N LYS A 40 -0.81 -9.75 7.54
CA LYS A 40 -1.66 -10.39 6.53
C LYS A 40 -1.37 -9.89 5.13
N ASP A 41 -1.74 -10.68 4.13
CA ASP A 41 -1.79 -10.23 2.74
C ASP A 41 -2.76 -9.05 2.62
N LEU A 42 -2.23 -7.92 2.12
CA LEU A 42 -2.97 -6.68 1.99
C LEU A 42 -2.84 -6.17 0.55
N THR A 43 -3.98 -6.09 -0.15
CA THR A 43 -4.05 -5.45 -1.47
C THR A 43 -4.64 -4.06 -1.34
N ILE A 44 -3.92 -3.06 -1.86
CA ILE A 44 -4.34 -1.66 -1.86
C ILE A 44 -4.28 -1.08 -3.28
N ASN A 45 -5.08 -0.04 -3.51
CA ASN A 45 -4.94 0.80 -4.68
C ASN A 45 -4.24 2.12 -4.31
N LEU A 46 -3.30 2.55 -5.15
CA LEU A 46 -2.57 3.82 -5.04
C LEU A 46 -2.75 4.60 -6.35
N ASN A 47 -3.27 5.82 -6.25
CA ASN A 47 -3.42 6.77 -7.36
C ASN A 47 -2.29 7.82 -7.37
N HIS A 48 -1.26 7.60 -6.55
CA HIS A 48 -0.04 8.40 -6.50
C HIS A 48 1.08 7.54 -5.90
N ILE A 49 2.33 7.93 -6.13
CA ILE A 49 3.49 7.26 -5.57
C ILE A 49 3.57 7.56 -4.06
N MET A 50 3.25 6.56 -3.23
CA MET A 50 3.35 6.69 -1.77
C MET A 50 4.77 6.36 -1.32
N ASN A 51 5.34 7.20 -0.46
CA ASN A 51 6.64 6.92 0.12
C ASN A 51 6.52 5.96 1.32
N PHE A 52 6.97 4.71 1.15
CA PHE A 52 7.00 3.71 2.22
C PHE A 52 8.24 3.80 3.12
N GLY A 53 9.16 4.72 2.84
CA GLY A 53 10.40 4.93 3.61
C GLY A 53 11.47 3.88 3.30
N ASP A 54 12.52 3.86 4.11
CA ASP A 54 13.69 2.98 3.93
C ASP A 54 13.46 1.55 4.45
N CYS A 55 12.26 1.00 4.27
CA CYS A 55 11.95 -0.38 4.63
C CYS A 55 12.17 -1.35 3.47
N GLU A 56 12.46 -2.61 3.79
CA GLU A 56 12.30 -3.69 2.81
C GLU A 56 10.83 -3.78 2.40
N LEU A 57 10.55 -3.38 1.17
CA LEU A 57 9.25 -3.54 0.55
C LEU A 57 9.25 -4.92 -0.10
N ASN A 58 8.34 -5.81 0.23
CA ASN A 58 8.13 -7.03 -0.53
C ASN A 58 6.68 -6.98 -1.04
N ALA A 59 6.51 -6.56 -2.29
CA ALA A 59 5.19 -6.32 -2.86
C ALA A 59 5.12 -6.79 -4.32
N VAL A 60 3.90 -7.05 -4.78
CA VAL A 60 3.60 -7.36 -6.18
C VAL A 60 2.80 -6.21 -6.78
N ILE A 61 3.27 -5.64 -7.88
CA ILE A 61 2.54 -4.63 -8.64
C ILE A 61 1.52 -5.33 -9.53
N LEU A 62 0.25 -5.35 -9.12
CA LEU A 62 -0.81 -6.10 -9.80
C LEU A 62 -1.07 -5.64 -11.25
N ASN A 63 -0.68 -4.42 -11.63
CA ASN A 63 -0.83 -3.92 -13.00
C ASN A 63 -0.05 -4.75 -14.02
N ASN A 64 1.10 -5.33 -13.63
CA ASN A 64 1.98 -6.08 -14.53
C ASN A 64 2.56 -7.37 -13.93
N GLY A 65 2.27 -7.66 -12.67
CA GLY A 65 2.72 -8.87 -11.96
C GLY A 65 4.18 -8.83 -11.51
N GLN A 66 4.88 -7.69 -11.57
CA GLN A 66 6.27 -7.59 -11.13
C GLN A 66 6.37 -7.54 -9.61
N GLU A 67 7.32 -8.30 -9.06
CA GLU A 67 7.73 -8.23 -7.67
C GLU A 67 8.72 -7.06 -7.49
N VAL A 68 8.58 -6.33 -6.39
CA VAL A 68 9.48 -5.24 -6.00
C VAL A 68 9.99 -5.45 -4.58
N HIS A 69 11.30 -5.24 -4.43
CA HIS A 69 12.03 -5.46 -3.17
C HIS A 69 12.56 -4.16 -2.54
N SER A 70 12.36 -3.03 -3.21
CA SER A 70 12.87 -1.73 -2.76
C SER A 70 11.98 -0.57 -3.21
N MET A 71 12.10 0.57 -2.52
CA MET A 71 11.44 1.81 -2.95
C MET A 71 11.85 2.23 -4.36
N LYS A 72 13.09 1.97 -4.77
CA LYS A 72 13.57 2.31 -6.11
C LYS A 72 12.84 1.50 -7.17
N GLU A 73 12.80 0.17 -7.02
CA GLU A 73 12.08 -0.72 -7.94
C GLU A 73 10.59 -0.39 -8.00
N TYR A 74 9.99 -0.10 -6.84
CA TYR A 74 8.60 0.35 -6.77
C TYR A 74 8.37 1.62 -7.59
N VAL A 75 9.18 2.66 -7.41
CA VAL A 75 9.04 3.94 -8.11
C VAL A 75 9.25 3.77 -9.62
N GLU A 76 10.24 2.98 -10.03
CA GLU A 76 10.55 2.71 -11.44
C GLU A 76 9.36 2.08 -12.19
N ILE A 77 8.55 1.26 -11.51
CA ILE A 77 7.37 0.63 -12.12
C ILE A 77 6.13 1.50 -11.92
N ALA A 78 5.93 2.08 -10.74
CA ALA A 78 4.71 2.81 -10.40
C ALA A 78 4.51 4.06 -11.28
N VAL A 79 5.59 4.69 -11.76
CA VAL A 79 5.53 5.89 -12.61
C VAL A 79 4.73 5.67 -13.91
N ASP A 80 4.63 4.43 -14.38
CA ASP A 80 3.89 4.09 -15.61
C ASP A 80 2.37 3.94 -15.38
N TYR A 81 1.90 3.91 -14.12
CA TYR A 81 0.52 3.54 -13.77
C TYR A 81 -0.21 4.56 -12.89
N VAL A 82 0.44 5.67 -12.53
CA VAL A 82 -0.10 6.75 -11.67
C VAL A 82 -0.45 8.01 -12.45
#